data_AF-A0A3M1D6R6-F1
#
_entry.id   AF-A0A3M1D6R6-F1
#
_cell.length_a   1.000
_cell.length_b   1.000
_cell.length_c   1.000
_cell.angle_alpha   90.00
_cell.angle_beta   90.00
_cell.angle_gamma   90.00
#
_symmetry.space_group_name_H-M   'P 1'
#
loop_
_entity.id
_entity.type
_entity.pdbx_description
1 polymer ?
#
loop_
_entity_poly.entity_id
_entity_poly.type
_entity_poly.pdbx_seq_one_letter_code
_entity_poly.pdbx_strand_id
1 'polypeptide(L)'
;MTARIFCLFFVVSLVLTFGGTAGAGKKSGRKNCLDCHPRMTERFKGKNAHPPFKKKQCLVCHKFHGFANRVELKGSVSEVCTACHDIIEDLSEDNRHAPIDDDESCILCHNPHRSDNPKLLKEKASALCLACHDGPSESSTVHPPFARGDCVACHNPHGSIFEHFLQMPAGYVCLGCHTDIIDGQPENMHAAKDLASCEQCHDGHESQNTFLLHQPQPALCFSCHEFDDSLVTVHGGRTPRRCTECHNPHGSGNTGLIWKHQHPPFADRDCESCHEAGEQPEDLRSPDLCMACHDELSTKAHPEQVLSRKICLDCHTPHASGQPHLLTKPPNQ
;
A
#
# COMPACT_ATOMS: atom_id res chain seq x y z
N MET A 1 7.68 29.07 125.17
CA MET A 1 6.49 28.50 124.48
C MET A 1 6.54 28.91 123.01
N THR A 2 5.93 28.10 122.14
CA THR A 2 5.78 28.21 120.65
C THR A 2 6.82 27.52 119.75
N ALA A 3 6.59 26.20 119.60
CA ALA A 3 6.51 25.33 118.41
C ALA A 3 7.36 25.58 117.14
N ARG A 4 7.98 24.48 116.69
CA ARG A 4 8.59 24.21 115.38
C ARG A 4 7.51 23.83 114.34
N ILE A 5 7.68 24.24 113.07
CA ILE A 5 7.07 23.60 111.89
C ILE A 5 8.11 23.52 110.76
N PHE A 6 8.20 22.33 110.16
CA PHE A 6 9.02 21.89 109.04
C PHE A 6 8.19 21.96 107.74
N CYS A 7 8.80 22.30 106.58
CA CYS A 7 8.40 21.85 105.23
C CYS A 7 9.36 22.47 104.20
N LEU A 8 10.29 21.72 103.59
CA LEU A 8 10.19 20.85 102.39
C LEU A 8 10.54 21.58 101.08
N PHE A 9 11.63 21.10 100.46
CA PHE A 9 12.22 21.49 99.18
C PHE A 9 11.29 21.25 97.98
N PHE A 10 11.36 22.12 96.96
CA PHE A 10 11.09 21.73 95.58
C PHE A 10 11.99 22.51 94.60
N VAL A 11 12.77 21.76 93.82
CA VAL A 11 13.63 22.23 92.73
C VAL A 11 12.79 22.31 91.46
N VAL A 12 12.87 23.42 90.71
CA VAL A 12 12.32 23.52 89.35
C VAL A 12 13.42 24.03 88.41
N SER A 13 13.86 23.14 87.52
CA SER A 13 14.77 23.44 86.40
C SER A 13 14.02 24.16 85.29
N LEU A 14 14.57 25.30 84.84
CA LEU A 14 14.08 26.10 83.72
C LEU A 14 14.73 25.61 82.41
N VAL A 15 13.92 25.13 81.46
CA VAL A 15 14.37 24.70 80.12
C VAL A 15 13.66 25.53 79.04
N LEU A 16 14.50 26.24 78.27
CA LEU A 16 14.42 26.65 76.84
C LEU A 16 13.19 27.39 76.29
N THR A 17 13.47 28.43 75.50
CA THR A 17 13.34 28.37 74.02
C THR A 17 13.88 29.66 73.36
N PHE A 18 14.92 29.51 72.53
CA PHE A 18 15.38 30.54 71.59
C PHE A 18 14.58 30.38 70.29
N GLY A 19 13.78 31.39 69.93
CA GLY A 19 13.07 31.46 68.65
C GLY A 19 14.01 31.82 67.50
N GLY A 20 14.47 30.81 66.76
CA GLY A 20 15.13 31.00 65.47
C GLY A 20 14.12 31.08 64.34
N THR A 21 14.05 32.21 63.64
CA THR A 21 13.28 32.36 62.40
C THR A 21 13.95 31.56 61.28
N ALA A 22 13.36 30.42 60.92
CA ALA A 22 13.74 29.65 59.74
C ALA A 22 13.39 30.43 58.46
N GLY A 23 14.42 30.88 57.74
CA GLY A 23 14.27 31.40 56.38
C GLY A 23 13.77 30.29 55.45
N ALA A 24 12.60 30.48 54.86
CA ALA A 24 12.05 29.59 53.85
C ALA A 24 12.95 29.59 52.60
N GLY A 25 13.75 28.54 52.43
CA GLY A 25 14.48 28.27 51.20
C GLY A 25 13.51 28.11 50.03
N LYS A 26 13.62 29.03 49.05
CA LYS A 26 12.87 29.00 47.79
C LYS A 26 13.22 27.69 47.06
N LYS A 27 12.29 26.74 46.99
CA LYS A 27 12.46 25.51 46.19
C LYS A 27 12.54 25.91 44.71
N SER A 28 13.76 26.07 44.19
CA SER A 28 14.00 26.22 42.76
C SER A 28 13.56 24.92 42.07
N GLY A 29 12.44 24.93 41.36
CA GLY A 29 12.06 23.83 40.47
C GLY A 29 13.20 23.52 39.51
N ARG A 30 13.45 22.24 39.20
CA ARG A 30 14.48 21.84 38.23
C ARG A 30 14.14 22.47 36.87
N LYS A 31 15.00 23.37 36.39
CA LYS A 31 14.90 23.93 35.05
C LYS A 31 15.08 22.81 34.01
N ASN A 32 14.24 22.81 32.99
CA ASN A 32 14.35 21.90 31.85
C ASN A 32 15.18 22.53 30.73
N CYS A 33 15.56 21.73 29.73
CA CYS A 33 16.40 22.18 28.63
C CYS A 33 15.77 23.35 27.84
N LEU A 34 14.46 23.37 27.66
CA LEU A 34 13.73 24.42 26.91
C LEU A 34 13.63 25.74 27.68
N ASP A 35 13.80 25.73 29.02
CA ASP A 35 13.85 26.96 29.81
C ASP A 35 15.11 27.79 29.49
N CYS A 36 16.20 27.10 29.12
CA CYS A 36 17.45 27.74 28.69
C CYS A 36 17.56 27.82 27.16
N HIS A 37 16.86 26.95 26.41
CA HIS A 37 16.85 26.92 24.94
C HIS A 37 15.45 27.27 24.36
N PRO A 38 14.90 28.47 24.64
CA PRO A 38 13.53 28.81 24.24
C PRO A 38 13.34 28.86 22.72
N ARG A 39 14.40 29.17 21.96
CA ARG A 39 14.38 29.17 20.48
C ARG A 39 14.07 27.79 19.88
N MET A 40 14.36 26.71 20.60
CA MET A 40 14.06 25.35 20.13
C MET A 40 12.56 25.08 20.19
N THR A 41 11.84 25.64 21.18
CA THR A 41 10.38 25.51 21.28
C THR A 41 9.67 26.10 20.06
N GLU A 42 10.16 27.23 19.55
CA GLU A 42 9.59 27.90 18.38
C GLU A 42 9.89 27.19 17.05
N ARG A 43 11.00 26.44 17.01
CA ARG A 43 11.46 25.71 15.82
C ARG A 43 10.67 24.42 15.58
N PHE A 44 10.15 23.79 16.63
CA PHE A 44 9.44 22.53 16.53
C PHE A 44 7.94 22.74 16.53
N LYS A 45 7.37 22.87 15.34
CA LYS A 45 5.93 22.93 15.08
C LYS A 45 5.44 21.57 14.57
N GLY A 46 4.16 21.29 14.75
CA GLY A 46 3.54 20.07 14.26
C GLY A 46 2.54 19.46 15.24
N LYS A 47 1.45 18.91 14.69
CA LYS A 47 0.39 18.24 15.45
C LYS A 47 0.90 17.01 16.22
N ASN A 48 1.69 16.17 15.56
CA ASN A 48 2.24 14.95 16.13
C ASN A 48 3.55 15.27 16.84
N ALA A 49 3.73 14.74 18.04
CA ALA A 49 4.95 14.90 18.81
C ALA A 49 5.52 13.55 19.20
N HIS A 50 6.83 13.39 19.05
CA HIS A 50 7.52 12.19 19.48
C HIS A 50 7.37 12.03 21.00
N PRO A 51 7.01 10.85 21.54
CA PRO A 51 6.72 10.70 22.96
C PRO A 51 7.83 11.18 23.91
N PRO A 52 9.14 10.89 23.67
CA PRO A 52 10.23 11.46 24.46
C PRO A 52 10.25 12.99 24.45
N PHE A 53 9.99 13.60 23.30
CA PHE A 53 9.94 15.06 23.17
C PHE A 53 8.75 15.65 23.94
N LYS A 54 7.55 15.07 23.79
CA LYS A 54 6.34 15.48 24.52
C LYS A 54 6.54 15.41 26.03
N LYS A 55 7.27 14.39 26.51
CA LYS A 55 7.62 14.19 27.92
C LYS A 55 8.84 15.01 28.39
N LYS A 56 9.44 15.83 27.52
CA LYS A 56 10.66 16.63 27.79
C LYS A 56 11.87 15.78 28.21
N GLN A 57 11.96 14.54 27.75
CA GLN A 57 13.04 13.60 28.03
C GLN A 57 14.22 13.80 27.06
N CYS A 58 14.71 15.04 26.98
CA CYS A 58 15.72 15.45 25.99
C CYS A 58 17.00 14.61 26.08
N LEU A 59 17.36 14.17 27.29
CA LEU A 59 18.56 13.40 27.57
C LEU A 59 18.47 11.94 27.16
N VAL A 60 17.36 11.46 26.58
CA VAL A 60 17.34 10.13 25.96
C VAL A 60 18.22 10.15 24.71
N CYS A 61 18.10 11.20 23.89
CA CYS A 61 18.82 11.36 22.63
C CYS A 61 20.01 12.31 22.73
N HIS A 62 19.89 13.37 23.53
CA HIS A 62 20.89 14.43 23.61
C HIS A 62 21.81 14.32 24.83
N LYS A 63 22.99 14.93 24.73
CA LYS A 63 23.92 15.10 25.85
C LYS A 63 23.47 16.24 26.77
N PHE A 64 23.72 16.09 28.07
CA PHE A 64 23.48 17.13 29.07
C PHE A 64 24.62 18.15 28.98
N HIS A 65 24.39 19.19 28.17
CA HIS A 65 25.36 20.17 27.66
C HIS A 65 26.23 19.64 26.51
N GLY A 66 26.18 20.34 25.37
CA GLY A 66 27.09 20.14 24.24
C GLY A 66 28.21 21.18 24.23
N PHE A 67 29.08 21.11 23.22
CA PHE A 67 30.15 22.07 23.01
C PHE A 67 29.59 23.39 22.42
N ALA A 68 30.08 24.54 22.89
CA ALA A 68 29.81 25.86 22.31
C ALA A 68 28.31 26.21 22.10
N ASN A 69 27.45 26.02 23.12
CA ASN A 69 26.01 26.29 23.08
C ASN A 69 25.20 25.49 22.02
N ARG A 70 25.73 24.36 21.57
CA ARG A 70 24.99 23.44 20.67
C ARG A 70 24.40 22.29 21.46
N VAL A 71 23.24 21.81 20.99
CA VAL A 71 22.64 20.58 21.49
C VAL A 71 23.23 19.44 20.66
N GLU A 72 23.88 18.48 21.32
CA GLU A 72 24.54 17.34 20.68
C GLU A 72 23.77 16.05 20.95
N LEU A 73 23.84 15.11 19.99
CA LEU A 73 23.35 13.75 20.18
C LEU A 73 24.35 12.90 20.99
N LYS A 74 23.86 11.83 21.62
CA LYS A 74 24.69 10.88 22.38
C LYS A 74 25.56 9.99 21.47
N GLY A 75 25.12 9.75 20.25
CA GLY A 75 25.81 9.00 19.19
C GLY A 75 25.38 9.51 17.82
N SER A 76 25.51 8.69 16.78
CA SER A 76 24.92 8.95 15.47
C SER A 76 23.39 9.01 15.55
N VAL A 77 22.73 9.51 14.51
CA VAL A 77 21.26 9.53 14.47
C VAL A 77 20.74 8.10 14.53
N SER A 78 21.31 7.22 13.70
CA SER A 78 20.94 5.81 13.63
C SER A 78 21.11 5.13 14.98
N GLU A 79 22.27 5.26 15.64
CA GLU A 79 22.52 4.68 16.96
C GLU A 79 21.48 5.12 18.02
N VAL A 80 21.13 6.41 18.04
CA VAL A 80 20.18 6.94 19.02
C VAL A 80 18.75 6.48 18.74
N CYS A 81 18.38 6.33 17.46
CA CYS A 81 17.06 5.85 17.07
C CYS A 81 16.90 4.35 17.33
N THR A 82 17.90 3.54 16.96
CA THR A 82 17.83 2.08 17.04
C THR A 82 18.03 1.53 18.44
N ALA A 83 18.55 2.34 19.37
CA ALA A 83 18.51 2.03 20.81
C ALA A 83 17.09 1.81 21.36
N CYS A 84 16.04 2.19 20.62
CA CYS A 84 14.64 1.93 20.96
C CYS A 84 13.80 1.41 19.78
N HIS A 85 14.15 1.74 18.55
CA HIS A 85 13.41 1.34 17.35
C HIS A 85 14.11 0.19 16.63
N ASP A 86 13.57 -1.00 16.79
CA ASP A 86 14.03 -2.18 16.10
C ASP A 86 13.47 -2.22 14.67
N ILE A 87 14.17 -1.55 13.76
CA ILE A 87 13.79 -1.41 12.34
C ILE A 87 14.88 -1.85 11.37
N ILE A 88 16.13 -1.96 11.83
CA ILE A 88 17.29 -2.33 11.00
C ILE A 88 18.04 -3.55 11.52
N GLU A 89 17.84 -3.94 12.78
CA GLU A 89 18.63 -5.02 13.41
C GLU A 89 18.32 -6.36 12.75
N ASP A 90 17.05 -6.59 12.41
CA ASP A 90 16.57 -7.77 11.70
C ASP A 90 16.81 -7.75 10.17
N LEU A 91 17.31 -6.64 9.62
CA LEU A 91 17.59 -6.50 8.19
C LEU A 91 19.10 -6.62 7.93
N SER A 92 19.49 -7.59 7.10
CA SER A 92 20.82 -7.60 6.50
C SER A 92 21.05 -6.36 5.63
N GLU A 93 22.31 -5.99 5.39
CA GLU A 93 22.67 -4.81 4.58
C GLU A 93 21.97 -4.84 3.21
N ASP A 94 21.97 -5.98 2.51
CA ASP A 94 21.32 -6.12 1.19
C ASP A 94 19.79 -5.93 1.22
N ASN A 95 19.16 -6.04 2.39
CA ASN A 95 17.71 -5.93 2.57
C ASN A 95 17.28 -4.55 3.10
N ARG A 96 18.22 -3.62 3.26
CA ARG A 96 17.95 -2.26 3.69
C ARG A 96 17.75 -1.36 2.48
N HIS A 97 16.83 -0.42 2.61
CA HIS A 97 16.65 0.60 1.60
C HIS A 97 17.77 1.64 1.74
N ALA A 98 18.57 1.84 0.69
CA ALA A 98 19.81 2.64 0.74
C ALA A 98 19.73 3.98 1.53
N PRO A 99 18.64 4.77 1.44
CA PRO A 99 18.47 5.98 2.27
C PRO A 99 18.42 5.77 3.78
N ILE A 100 18.51 4.54 4.30
CA ILE A 100 18.58 4.23 5.74
C ILE A 100 19.91 3.58 6.18
N ASP A 101 20.83 3.37 5.25
CA ASP A 101 22.10 2.69 5.53
C ASP A 101 23.18 3.62 6.10
N ASP A 102 22.95 4.93 6.08
CA ASP A 102 23.88 5.90 6.66
C ASP A 102 23.54 6.28 8.12
N ASP A 103 24.52 6.84 8.82
CA ASP A 103 24.45 7.21 10.24
C ASP A 103 23.55 8.43 10.56
N GLU A 104 23.11 9.18 9.54
CA GLU A 104 22.26 10.39 9.66
C GLU A 104 20.88 10.23 8.99
N SER A 105 20.60 9.06 8.45
CA SER A 105 19.56 8.79 7.47
C SER A 105 18.15 8.93 8.01
N CYS A 106 17.91 8.53 9.25
CA CYS A 106 16.56 8.47 9.81
C CYS A 106 15.88 9.85 9.80
N ILE A 107 16.68 10.91 10.00
CA ILE A 107 16.20 12.29 9.98
C ILE A 107 16.12 12.89 8.58
N LEU A 108 16.42 12.15 7.51
CA LEU A 108 16.11 12.60 6.14
C LEU A 108 14.60 12.65 5.95
N CYS A 109 13.92 11.57 6.34
CA CYS A 109 12.48 11.41 6.23
C CYS A 109 11.72 11.82 7.49
N HIS A 110 12.26 11.57 8.69
CA HIS A 110 11.55 11.83 9.94
C HIS A 110 12.00 13.13 10.64
N ASN A 111 11.07 13.73 11.40
CA ASN A 111 11.35 14.80 12.35
C ASN A 111 11.18 14.27 13.77
N PRO A 112 12.27 13.98 14.50
CA PRO A 112 12.24 13.26 15.78
C PRO A 112 11.62 14.07 16.93
N HIS A 113 11.22 15.33 16.69
CA HIS A 113 10.53 16.16 17.66
C HIS A 113 9.04 16.24 17.36
N ARG A 114 8.68 16.83 16.20
CA ARG A 114 7.30 17.08 15.80
C ARG A 114 7.13 17.10 14.29
N SER A 115 5.95 16.66 13.83
CA SER A 115 5.52 16.86 12.46
C SER A 115 3.99 16.96 12.37
N ASP A 116 3.49 17.58 11.31
CA ASP A 116 2.07 17.52 10.95
C ASP A 116 1.67 16.18 10.30
N ASN A 117 2.62 15.44 9.74
CA ASN A 117 2.38 14.15 9.12
C ASN A 117 2.46 13.00 10.15
N PRO A 118 1.72 11.89 9.91
CA PRO A 118 1.81 10.71 10.76
C PRO A 118 3.23 10.13 10.77
N LYS A 119 3.53 9.33 11.80
CA LYS A 119 4.87 8.72 12.00
C LYS A 119 6.03 9.72 11.95
N LEU A 120 5.74 10.99 12.22
CA LEU A 120 6.71 12.08 12.24
C LEU A 120 7.41 12.37 10.90
N LEU A 121 6.81 12.00 9.77
CA LEU A 121 7.41 12.29 8.46
C LEU A 121 7.51 13.80 8.20
N LYS A 122 8.59 14.29 7.60
CA LYS A 122 8.74 15.72 7.28
C LYS A 122 7.69 16.20 6.29
N GLU A 123 7.35 15.34 5.33
CA GLU A 123 6.33 15.57 4.31
C GLU A 123 5.40 14.35 4.18
N LYS A 124 4.49 14.37 3.20
CA LYS A 124 3.75 13.16 2.84
C LYS A 124 4.73 12.10 2.31
N ALA A 125 4.44 10.83 2.55
CA ALA A 125 5.31 9.73 2.12
C ALA A 125 5.65 9.81 0.62
N SER A 126 4.65 10.06 -0.24
CA SER A 126 4.86 10.22 -1.68
C SER A 126 5.85 11.33 -2.03
N ALA A 127 5.75 12.51 -1.41
CA ALA A 127 6.67 13.61 -1.67
C ALA A 127 8.11 13.27 -1.26
N LEU A 128 8.29 12.52 -0.17
CA LEU A 128 9.61 12.05 0.27
C LEU A 128 10.20 11.02 -0.70
N CYS A 129 9.40 10.07 -1.17
CA CYS A 129 9.84 9.07 -2.16
C CYS A 129 10.18 9.74 -3.50
N LEU A 130 9.30 10.62 -3.98
CA LEU A 130 9.42 11.28 -5.29
C LEU A 130 10.48 12.40 -5.32
N ALA A 131 11.09 12.72 -4.18
CA ALA A 131 12.27 13.58 -4.15
C ALA A 131 13.49 12.89 -4.80
N CYS A 132 13.49 11.57 -4.87
CA CYS A 132 14.58 10.76 -5.43
C CYS A 132 14.11 9.75 -6.50
N HIS A 133 12.88 9.24 -6.41
CA HIS A 133 12.31 8.29 -7.36
C HIS A 133 11.39 8.98 -8.35
N ASP A 134 11.35 8.48 -9.58
CA ASP A 134 10.46 9.02 -10.60
C ASP A 134 9.00 8.73 -10.27
N GLY A 135 8.14 9.69 -10.62
CA GLY A 135 6.69 9.55 -10.54
C GLY A 135 6.12 8.86 -11.78
N PRO A 136 4.79 8.70 -11.83
CA PRO A 136 4.12 8.14 -12.99
C PRO A 136 4.37 8.98 -14.25
N SER A 137 4.52 8.30 -15.39
CA SER A 137 4.65 8.95 -16.69
C SER A 137 3.29 9.32 -17.27
N GLU A 138 3.24 10.41 -18.05
CA GLU A 138 1.98 10.95 -18.59
C GLU A 138 1.34 10.06 -19.67
N SER A 139 2.09 9.12 -20.26
CA SER A 139 1.64 8.30 -21.40
C SER A 139 1.41 6.83 -21.08
N SER A 140 1.46 6.44 -19.81
CA SER A 140 1.29 5.06 -19.37
C SER A 140 -0.12 4.81 -18.83
N THR A 141 -0.52 3.53 -18.79
CA THR A 141 -1.54 3.06 -17.86
C THR A 141 -0.90 3.01 -16.49
N VAL A 142 -1.43 3.76 -15.53
CA VAL A 142 -0.87 3.88 -14.18
C VAL A 142 -1.73 3.11 -13.19
N HIS A 143 -1.08 2.33 -12.32
CA HIS A 143 -1.74 1.65 -11.22
C HIS A 143 -2.29 2.68 -10.21
N PRO A 144 -3.59 2.65 -9.83
CA PRO A 144 -4.18 3.70 -9.02
C PRO A 144 -3.48 4.00 -7.67
N PRO A 145 -2.97 3.00 -6.91
CA PRO A 145 -2.16 3.27 -5.72
C PRO A 145 -0.89 4.07 -6.04
N PHE A 146 -0.21 3.76 -7.13
CA PHE A 146 0.99 4.48 -7.56
C PHE A 146 0.64 5.92 -7.99
N ALA A 147 -0.43 6.10 -8.77
CA ALA A 147 -0.91 7.43 -9.18
C ALA A 147 -1.23 8.35 -7.99
N ARG A 148 -1.70 7.79 -6.86
CA ARG A 148 -1.97 8.54 -5.63
C ARG A 148 -0.74 8.73 -4.73
N GLY A 149 0.37 8.06 -5.05
CA GLY A 149 1.58 8.06 -4.23
C GLY A 149 1.45 7.22 -2.95
N ASP A 150 0.61 6.19 -2.95
CA ASP A 150 0.42 5.27 -1.84
C ASP A 150 1.56 4.21 -1.79
N CYS A 151 2.83 4.64 -1.92
CA CYS A 151 4.00 3.75 -2.06
C CYS A 151 4.12 2.74 -0.91
N VAL A 152 3.79 3.20 0.30
CA VAL A 152 3.84 2.41 1.54
C VAL A 152 2.62 1.51 1.73
N ALA A 153 1.77 1.34 0.72
CA ALA A 153 0.79 0.26 0.69
C ALA A 153 1.43 -1.07 0.25
N CYS A 154 2.50 -1.00 -0.54
CA CYS A 154 3.18 -2.16 -1.11
C CYS A 154 4.62 -2.28 -0.63
N HIS A 155 5.35 -1.16 -0.48
CA HIS A 155 6.75 -1.15 -0.11
C HIS A 155 6.97 -0.84 1.37
N ASN A 156 8.06 -1.36 1.93
CA ASN A 156 8.61 -0.94 3.21
C ASN A 156 9.75 0.08 2.95
N PRO A 157 9.59 1.36 3.34
CA PRO A 157 10.57 2.40 3.04
C PRO A 157 11.90 2.25 3.81
N HIS A 158 11.95 1.36 4.82
CA HIS A 158 13.19 1.03 5.52
C HIS A 158 13.89 -0.19 4.91
N GLY A 159 13.21 -1.02 4.14
CA GLY A 159 13.76 -2.26 3.60
C GLY A 159 12.93 -3.48 3.98
N SER A 160 13.23 -4.60 3.31
CA SER A 160 12.54 -5.88 3.45
C SER A 160 13.39 -6.99 2.86
N ILE A 161 13.15 -8.21 3.31
CA ILE A 161 13.74 -9.42 2.73
C ILE A 161 13.13 -9.81 1.37
N PHE A 162 12.03 -9.15 0.99
CA PHE A 162 11.34 -9.38 -0.27
C PHE A 162 11.89 -8.44 -1.34
N GLU A 163 11.94 -8.92 -2.59
CA GLU A 163 12.43 -8.13 -3.72
C GLU A 163 11.73 -6.78 -3.82
N HIS A 164 12.46 -5.78 -4.30
CA HIS A 164 11.99 -4.39 -4.41
C HIS A 164 11.45 -3.80 -3.10
N PHE A 165 11.88 -4.36 -1.95
CA PHE A 165 11.45 -3.95 -0.62
C PHE A 165 9.94 -4.04 -0.40
N LEU A 166 9.26 -5.02 -0.99
CA LEU A 166 7.84 -5.26 -0.74
C LEU A 166 7.59 -5.62 0.73
N GLN A 167 6.41 -5.29 1.24
CA GLN A 167 6.03 -5.60 2.64
C GLN A 167 5.84 -7.10 2.88
N MET A 168 5.50 -7.84 1.84
CA MET A 168 5.25 -9.27 1.80
C MET A 168 5.69 -9.80 0.42
N PRO A 169 5.72 -11.13 0.18
CA PRO A 169 5.93 -11.63 -1.18
C PRO A 169 4.87 -11.05 -2.13
N ALA A 170 5.26 -10.77 -3.38
CA ALA A 170 4.47 -9.97 -4.32
C ALA A 170 3.00 -10.36 -4.42
N GLY A 171 2.69 -11.64 -4.58
CA GLY A 171 1.31 -12.12 -4.67
C GLY A 171 0.49 -11.87 -3.40
N TYR A 172 1.09 -11.88 -2.21
CA TYR A 172 0.35 -11.49 -0.99
C TYR A 172 0.03 -9.99 -0.96
N VAL A 173 0.95 -9.15 -1.45
CA VAL A 173 0.70 -7.71 -1.59
C VAL A 173 -0.43 -7.45 -2.58
N CYS A 174 -0.37 -8.07 -3.76
CA CYS A 174 -1.38 -7.93 -4.81
C CYS A 174 -2.75 -8.46 -4.35
N LEU A 175 -2.80 -9.69 -3.84
CA LEU A 175 -4.05 -10.34 -3.42
C LEU A 175 -4.63 -9.77 -2.12
N GLY A 176 -3.87 -8.93 -1.40
CA GLY A 176 -4.43 -8.14 -0.30
C GLY A 176 -5.54 -7.18 -0.75
N CYS A 177 -5.54 -6.79 -2.03
CA CYS A 177 -6.61 -5.98 -2.64
C CYS A 177 -7.32 -6.70 -3.79
N HIS A 178 -6.61 -7.46 -4.63
CA HIS A 178 -7.15 -8.18 -5.79
C HIS A 178 -7.67 -9.57 -5.42
N THR A 179 -8.61 -9.64 -4.46
CA THR A 179 -9.13 -10.92 -3.97
C THR A 179 -9.93 -11.66 -5.03
N ASP A 180 -10.52 -10.93 -5.99
CA ASP A 180 -11.32 -11.43 -7.09
C ASP A 180 -10.58 -12.44 -7.99
N ILE A 181 -9.24 -12.37 -8.03
CA ILE A 181 -8.39 -13.30 -8.78
C ILE A 181 -8.43 -14.72 -8.18
N ILE A 182 -8.56 -14.82 -6.86
CA ILE A 182 -8.58 -16.11 -6.14
C ILE A 182 -9.97 -16.50 -5.62
N ASP A 183 -10.91 -15.56 -5.62
CA ASP A 183 -12.29 -15.80 -5.24
C ASP A 183 -12.93 -16.79 -6.23
N GLY A 184 -13.38 -17.93 -5.71
CA GLY A 184 -14.03 -18.99 -6.49
C GLY A 184 -13.12 -20.14 -6.93
N GLN A 185 -11.84 -20.17 -6.51
CA GLN A 185 -10.89 -21.29 -6.67
C GLN A 185 -11.12 -22.12 -7.95
N PRO A 186 -10.83 -21.59 -9.14
CA PRO A 186 -11.03 -22.35 -10.36
C PRO A 186 -10.18 -23.63 -10.32
N GLU A 187 -10.80 -24.77 -10.64
CA GLU A 187 -10.16 -26.10 -10.64
C GLU A 187 -8.90 -26.14 -11.50
N ASN A 188 -8.83 -25.30 -12.55
CA ASN A 188 -7.66 -25.11 -13.38
C ASN A 188 -7.10 -23.69 -13.22
N MET A 189 -5.92 -23.58 -12.62
CA MET A 189 -5.21 -22.31 -12.48
C MET A 189 -4.06 -22.26 -13.48
N HIS A 190 -3.75 -21.08 -14.00
CA HIS A 190 -2.57 -20.92 -14.85
C HIS A 190 -1.31 -21.15 -14.02
N ALA A 191 -0.31 -21.84 -14.57
CA ALA A 191 0.91 -22.21 -13.84
C ALA A 191 1.68 -20.99 -13.30
N ALA A 192 1.53 -19.83 -13.94
CA ALA A 192 2.08 -18.54 -13.48
C ALA A 192 1.40 -17.97 -12.21
N LYS A 193 0.79 -18.82 -11.37
CA LYS A 193 0.05 -18.44 -10.16
C LYS A 193 0.74 -18.84 -8.86
N ASP A 194 2.02 -19.21 -8.89
CA ASP A 194 2.79 -19.12 -7.65
C ASP A 194 2.68 -17.68 -7.16
N LEU A 195 2.38 -17.48 -5.87
CA LEU A 195 2.18 -16.18 -5.20
C LEU A 195 3.38 -15.23 -5.30
N ALA A 196 4.37 -15.56 -6.13
CA ALA A 196 5.53 -14.75 -6.47
C ALA A 196 5.54 -14.30 -7.95
N SER A 197 4.55 -14.65 -8.78
CA SER A 197 4.66 -14.55 -10.24
C SER A 197 3.81 -13.45 -10.89
N CYS A 198 3.08 -12.65 -10.12
CA CYS A 198 2.24 -11.57 -10.66
C CYS A 198 3.07 -10.60 -11.54
N GLU A 199 4.29 -10.33 -11.11
CA GLU A 199 5.27 -9.46 -11.77
C GLU A 199 5.93 -10.06 -13.02
N GLN A 200 5.65 -11.32 -13.37
CA GLN A 200 6.10 -11.86 -14.66
C GLN A 200 5.29 -11.28 -15.82
N CYS A 201 4.04 -10.90 -15.55
CA CYS A 201 3.13 -10.34 -16.55
C CYS A 201 2.82 -8.87 -16.28
N HIS A 202 2.70 -8.46 -15.02
CA HIS A 202 2.23 -7.14 -14.62
C HIS A 202 3.33 -6.26 -14.01
N ASP A 203 3.39 -5.01 -14.43
CA ASP A 203 4.11 -3.97 -13.73
C ASP A 203 3.26 -3.42 -12.56
N GLY A 204 3.81 -3.43 -11.35
CA GLY A 204 3.09 -2.96 -10.15
C GLY A 204 2.86 -1.45 -10.10
N HIS A 205 3.53 -0.68 -10.95
CA HIS A 205 3.44 0.78 -11.03
C HIS A 205 2.73 1.23 -12.30
N GLU A 206 3.28 0.94 -13.47
CA GLU A 206 2.76 1.44 -14.73
C GLU A 206 3.24 0.65 -15.95
N SER A 207 2.45 0.69 -17.02
CA SER A 207 2.87 0.15 -18.31
C SER A 207 2.25 0.90 -19.47
N GLN A 208 2.92 0.88 -20.63
CA GLN A 208 2.35 1.34 -21.90
C GLN A 208 1.21 0.43 -22.40
N ASN A 209 1.08 -0.77 -21.83
CA ASN A 209 0.02 -1.73 -22.19
C ASN A 209 -1.13 -1.67 -21.18
N THR A 210 -2.34 -1.94 -21.66
CA THR A 210 -3.55 -2.08 -20.82
C THR A 210 -3.35 -3.16 -19.76
N PHE A 211 -4.02 -3.02 -18.61
CA PHE A 211 -3.89 -3.93 -17.46
C PHE A 211 -2.46 -4.05 -16.91
N LEU A 212 -1.64 -3.02 -17.14
CA LEU A 212 -0.27 -2.95 -16.62
C LEU A 212 0.64 -4.06 -17.15
N LEU A 213 0.39 -4.59 -18.34
CA LEU A 213 1.17 -5.74 -18.84
C LEU A 213 2.57 -5.34 -19.29
N HIS A 214 3.61 -6.14 -19.03
CA HIS A 214 4.96 -5.87 -19.54
C HIS A 214 5.06 -5.93 -21.07
N GLN A 215 4.17 -6.70 -21.72
CA GLN A 215 4.10 -6.80 -23.18
C GLN A 215 2.64 -6.82 -23.66
N PRO A 216 2.36 -6.34 -24.88
CA PRO A 216 1.03 -6.44 -25.46
C PRO A 216 0.70 -7.90 -25.83
N GLN A 217 -0.59 -8.20 -25.95
CA GLN A 217 -1.03 -9.46 -26.55
C GLN A 217 -0.88 -9.41 -28.08
N PRO A 218 -0.50 -10.53 -28.72
CA PRO A 218 -0.27 -11.85 -28.12
C PRO A 218 1.19 -12.11 -27.68
N ALA A 219 2.11 -11.15 -27.87
CA ALA A 219 3.54 -11.32 -27.60
C ALA A 219 3.83 -11.82 -26.18
N LEU A 220 3.12 -11.29 -25.17
CA LEU A 220 3.24 -11.75 -23.78
C LEU A 220 2.93 -13.25 -23.62
N CYS A 221 1.92 -13.75 -24.32
CA CYS A 221 1.58 -15.17 -24.24
C CYS A 221 2.65 -16.02 -24.95
N PHE A 222 3.16 -15.52 -26.06
CA PHE A 222 4.15 -16.20 -26.90
C PHE A 222 5.56 -16.21 -26.32
N SER A 223 5.82 -15.46 -25.25
CA SER A 223 7.09 -15.59 -24.52
C SER A 223 7.19 -16.92 -23.76
N CYS A 224 6.06 -17.61 -23.56
CA CYS A 224 6.02 -18.90 -22.84
C CYS A 224 5.30 -20.01 -23.62
N HIS A 225 4.26 -19.68 -24.38
CA HIS A 225 3.46 -20.64 -25.14
C HIS A 225 3.93 -20.70 -26.60
N GLU A 226 4.22 -21.90 -27.08
CA GLU A 226 4.55 -22.12 -28.50
C GLU A 226 3.32 -21.91 -29.40
N PHE A 227 3.56 -21.32 -30.56
CA PHE A 227 2.52 -21.07 -31.56
C PHE A 227 2.78 -21.93 -32.80
N ASP A 228 1.96 -22.94 -33.01
CA ASP A 228 2.00 -23.83 -34.17
C ASP A 228 0.60 -24.02 -34.80
N ASP A 229 0.52 -24.83 -35.84
CA ASP A 229 -0.72 -25.11 -36.56
C ASP A 229 -1.80 -25.79 -35.67
N SER A 230 -1.40 -26.42 -34.55
CA SER A 230 -2.34 -27.01 -33.61
C SER A 230 -3.17 -25.93 -32.92
N LEU A 231 -2.58 -24.76 -32.64
CA LEU A 231 -3.32 -23.65 -32.04
C LEU A 231 -4.38 -23.10 -32.99
N VAL A 232 -4.06 -22.95 -34.27
CA VAL A 232 -5.02 -22.52 -35.29
C VAL A 232 -6.16 -23.54 -35.43
N THR A 233 -5.83 -24.83 -35.34
CA THR A 233 -6.80 -25.92 -35.43
C THR A 233 -7.81 -25.86 -34.28
N VAL A 234 -7.36 -25.68 -33.04
CA VAL A 234 -8.28 -25.61 -31.88
C VAL A 234 -9.09 -24.30 -31.82
N HIS A 235 -8.69 -23.28 -32.58
CA HIS A 235 -9.41 -22.01 -32.74
C HIS A 235 -10.27 -21.95 -34.02
N GLY A 236 -10.64 -23.11 -34.57
CA GLY A 236 -11.55 -23.19 -35.72
C GLY A 236 -10.97 -22.58 -36.99
N GLY A 237 -9.67 -22.80 -37.23
CA GLY A 237 -8.96 -22.30 -38.42
C GLY A 237 -8.55 -20.83 -38.35
N ARG A 238 -8.72 -20.16 -37.20
CA ARG A 238 -8.42 -18.73 -37.01
C ARG A 238 -7.18 -18.55 -36.15
N THR A 239 -6.39 -17.52 -36.47
CA THR A 239 -5.22 -17.11 -35.67
C THR A 239 -5.67 -16.16 -34.55
N PRO A 240 -5.64 -16.58 -33.26
CA PRO A 240 -6.02 -15.71 -32.17
C PRO A 240 -4.97 -14.59 -31.96
N ARG A 241 -5.43 -13.36 -31.68
CA ARG A 241 -4.57 -12.22 -31.35
C ARG A 241 -4.87 -11.59 -29.99
N ARG A 242 -6.04 -11.88 -29.43
CA ARG A 242 -6.52 -11.34 -28.15
C ARG A 242 -6.99 -12.48 -27.27
N CYS A 243 -6.02 -13.16 -26.67
CA CYS A 243 -6.23 -14.37 -25.90
C CYS A 243 -7.20 -14.13 -24.73
N THR A 244 -7.10 -12.97 -24.06
CA THR A 244 -7.87 -12.69 -22.85
C THR A 244 -9.35 -12.36 -23.08
N GLU A 245 -9.78 -12.20 -24.34
CA GLU A 245 -11.21 -12.03 -24.65
C GLU A 245 -12.00 -13.31 -24.38
N CYS A 246 -11.37 -14.48 -24.52
CA CYS A 246 -11.98 -15.78 -24.28
C CYS A 246 -11.34 -16.53 -23.11
N HIS A 247 -10.03 -16.38 -22.89
CA HIS A 247 -9.27 -17.06 -21.85
C HIS A 247 -9.08 -16.19 -20.62
N ASN A 248 -9.26 -16.76 -19.43
CA ASN A 248 -8.81 -16.16 -18.18
C ASN A 248 -7.32 -16.50 -17.96
N PRO A 249 -6.40 -15.53 -18.02
CA PRO A 249 -4.98 -15.79 -17.85
C PRO A 249 -4.59 -16.21 -16.41
N HIS A 250 -5.49 -16.05 -15.43
CA HIS A 250 -5.25 -16.44 -14.04
C HIS A 250 -5.78 -17.84 -13.71
N GLY A 251 -6.92 -18.22 -14.28
CA GLY A 251 -7.55 -19.52 -14.00
C GLY A 251 -9.04 -19.57 -14.32
N SER A 252 -9.55 -20.72 -14.72
CA SER A 252 -10.99 -20.93 -14.91
C SER A 252 -11.40 -22.37 -14.61
N GLY A 253 -12.67 -22.57 -14.26
CA GLY A 253 -13.24 -23.91 -14.14
C GLY A 253 -13.37 -24.63 -15.49
N ASN A 254 -13.35 -23.90 -16.62
CA ASN A 254 -13.46 -24.50 -17.94
C ASN A 254 -12.10 -24.94 -18.49
N THR A 255 -12.09 -26.02 -19.27
CA THR A 255 -10.91 -26.52 -19.98
C THR A 255 -10.29 -25.43 -20.87
N GLY A 256 -8.95 -25.39 -20.91
CA GLY A 256 -8.23 -24.37 -21.67
C GLY A 256 -8.31 -22.98 -21.06
N LEU A 257 -8.73 -22.85 -19.80
CA LEU A 257 -8.89 -21.58 -19.09
C LEU A 257 -9.92 -20.63 -19.72
N ILE A 258 -10.88 -21.14 -20.50
CA ILE A 258 -11.94 -20.30 -21.07
C ILE A 258 -12.76 -19.69 -19.94
N TRP A 259 -13.18 -18.42 -20.04
CA TRP A 259 -14.00 -17.78 -19.02
C TRP A 259 -15.24 -18.60 -18.63
N LYS A 260 -15.68 -18.49 -17.37
CA LYS A 260 -16.72 -19.33 -16.77
C LYS A 260 -18.03 -19.31 -17.54
N HIS A 261 -18.51 -18.12 -17.91
CA HIS A 261 -19.77 -17.96 -18.63
C HIS A 261 -19.49 -17.97 -20.13
N GLN A 262 -20.09 -18.89 -20.85
CA GLN A 262 -19.94 -19.03 -22.30
C GLN A 262 -21.28 -18.78 -22.98
N HIS A 263 -21.24 -18.15 -24.14
CA HIS A 263 -22.38 -18.01 -25.03
C HIS A 263 -22.67 -19.37 -25.69
N PRO A 264 -23.92 -19.85 -25.73
CA PRO A 264 -24.20 -21.21 -26.21
C PRO A 264 -23.62 -21.55 -27.59
N PRO A 265 -23.76 -20.71 -28.64
CA PRO A 265 -23.11 -20.97 -29.94
C PRO A 265 -21.59 -21.17 -29.84
N PHE A 266 -20.92 -20.41 -28.95
CA PHE A 266 -19.49 -20.56 -28.71
C PHE A 266 -19.16 -21.84 -27.95
N ALA A 267 -19.93 -22.17 -26.90
CA ALA A 267 -19.76 -23.38 -26.12
C ALA A 267 -19.99 -24.65 -26.96
N ASP A 268 -20.94 -24.59 -27.89
CA ASP A 268 -21.30 -25.67 -28.81
C ASP A 268 -20.38 -25.73 -30.04
N ARG A 269 -19.42 -24.79 -30.17
CA ARG A 269 -18.49 -24.65 -31.30
C ARG A 269 -19.19 -24.40 -32.65
N ASP A 270 -20.38 -23.79 -32.61
CA ASP A 270 -21.15 -23.41 -33.78
C ASP A 270 -20.73 -22.00 -34.26
N CYS A 271 -19.52 -21.94 -34.83
CA CYS A 271 -18.96 -20.69 -35.33
C CYS A 271 -19.71 -20.15 -36.56
N GLU A 272 -20.25 -21.05 -37.38
CA GLU A 272 -20.85 -20.72 -38.69
C GLU A 272 -22.23 -20.06 -38.54
N SER A 273 -22.88 -20.22 -37.38
CA SER A 273 -24.11 -19.49 -37.05
C SER A 273 -23.95 -17.98 -37.03
N CYS A 274 -22.73 -17.48 -36.80
CA CYS A 274 -22.43 -16.06 -36.66
C CYS A 274 -21.27 -15.57 -37.54
N HIS A 275 -20.37 -16.45 -37.99
CA HIS A 275 -19.20 -16.06 -38.77
C HIS A 275 -19.22 -16.72 -40.15
N GLU A 276 -19.29 -15.89 -41.20
CA GLU A 276 -19.22 -16.33 -42.59
C GLU A 276 -17.84 -16.07 -43.22
N ALA A 277 -17.52 -16.82 -44.29
CA ALA A 277 -16.26 -16.65 -45.00
C ALA A 277 -16.23 -15.31 -45.78
N GLY A 278 -15.25 -14.46 -45.45
CA GLY A 278 -15.09 -13.14 -46.10
C GLY A 278 -15.84 -12.00 -45.41
N GLU A 279 -16.55 -12.29 -44.32
CA GLU A 279 -17.24 -11.31 -43.49
C GLU A 279 -16.26 -10.31 -42.87
N GLN A 280 -16.62 -9.03 -42.86
CA GLN A 280 -15.80 -7.98 -42.27
C GLN A 280 -16.11 -7.82 -40.77
N PRO A 281 -15.15 -7.37 -39.94
CA PRO A 281 -15.38 -7.16 -38.50
C PRO A 281 -16.57 -6.25 -38.16
N GLU A 282 -16.97 -5.37 -39.07
CA GLU A 282 -18.11 -4.46 -38.92
C GLU A 282 -19.46 -5.19 -39.04
N ASP A 283 -19.54 -6.23 -39.88
CA ASP A 283 -20.76 -7.02 -40.09
C ASP A 283 -21.13 -7.80 -38.83
N LEU A 284 -20.11 -8.32 -38.13
CA LEU A 284 -20.20 -9.03 -36.85
C LEU A 284 -20.63 -8.15 -35.67
N ARG A 285 -20.60 -6.82 -35.83
CA ARG A 285 -21.08 -5.87 -34.82
C ARG A 285 -22.53 -5.45 -35.05
N SER A 286 -23.17 -5.92 -36.12
CA SER A 286 -24.57 -5.62 -36.39
C SER A 286 -25.48 -6.24 -35.33
N PRO A 287 -26.35 -5.47 -34.67
CA PRO A 287 -27.35 -6.04 -33.77
C PRO A 287 -28.34 -6.93 -34.48
N ASP A 288 -28.51 -6.76 -35.79
CA ASP A 288 -29.46 -7.57 -36.56
C ASP A 288 -29.03 -9.06 -36.53
N LEU A 289 -27.72 -9.32 -36.44
CA LEU A 289 -27.17 -10.67 -36.21
C LEU A 289 -27.61 -11.25 -34.86
N CYS A 290 -27.53 -10.46 -33.79
CA CYS A 290 -27.94 -10.89 -32.45
C CYS A 290 -29.46 -11.09 -32.36
N MET A 291 -30.22 -10.16 -32.94
CA MET A 291 -31.68 -10.14 -32.86
C MET A 291 -32.35 -11.25 -33.69
N ALA A 292 -31.62 -11.90 -34.60
CA ALA A 292 -32.10 -13.10 -35.28
C ALA A 292 -32.44 -14.25 -34.31
N CYS A 293 -31.75 -14.30 -33.16
CA CYS A 293 -31.96 -15.31 -32.11
C CYS A 293 -32.47 -14.72 -30.78
N HIS A 294 -32.35 -13.41 -30.59
CA HIS A 294 -32.73 -12.69 -29.36
C HIS A 294 -33.87 -11.69 -29.56
N ASP A 295 -34.85 -12.01 -30.40
CA ASP A 295 -36.01 -11.18 -30.73
C ASP A 295 -36.80 -10.71 -29.48
N GLU A 296 -36.86 -11.55 -28.44
CA GLU A 296 -37.53 -11.24 -27.17
C GLU A 296 -36.91 -10.05 -26.40
N LEU A 297 -35.63 -9.73 -26.63
CA LEU A 297 -34.94 -8.59 -25.99
C LEU A 297 -35.54 -7.24 -26.38
N SER A 298 -36.26 -7.17 -27.51
CA SER A 298 -37.01 -5.98 -27.91
C SER A 298 -38.09 -5.58 -26.89
N THR A 299 -38.51 -6.49 -26.01
CA THR A 299 -39.60 -6.29 -25.06
C THR A 299 -39.21 -6.38 -23.58
N LYS A 300 -37.96 -6.78 -23.26
CA LYS A 300 -37.51 -7.01 -21.88
C LYS A 300 -36.06 -6.60 -21.63
N ALA A 301 -35.81 -6.15 -20.40
CA ALA A 301 -34.51 -5.96 -19.73
C ALA A 301 -33.58 -4.81 -20.21
N HIS A 302 -33.67 -4.29 -21.43
CA HIS A 302 -32.88 -3.13 -21.87
C HIS A 302 -33.76 -1.91 -22.19
N PRO A 303 -33.33 -0.67 -21.85
CA PRO A 303 -34.03 0.53 -22.29
C PRO A 303 -34.10 0.61 -23.82
N GLU A 304 -35.21 1.08 -24.38
CA GLU A 304 -35.40 1.29 -25.83
C GLU A 304 -34.26 2.11 -26.46
N GLN A 305 -33.66 3.02 -25.69
CA GLN A 305 -32.49 3.83 -26.07
C GLN A 305 -31.20 3.01 -26.28
N VAL A 306 -31.04 1.89 -25.59
CA VAL A 306 -29.86 1.00 -25.72
C VAL A 306 -30.01 0.12 -26.97
N LEU A 307 -31.21 -0.43 -27.18
CA LEU A 307 -31.52 -1.26 -28.35
C LEU A 307 -31.50 -0.43 -29.65
N SER A 308 -32.05 0.79 -29.61
CA SER A 308 -32.04 1.72 -30.76
C SER A 308 -30.66 2.24 -31.15
N ARG A 309 -29.70 2.23 -30.20
CA ARG A 309 -28.31 2.66 -30.44
C ARG A 309 -27.40 1.57 -30.97
N LYS A 310 -27.85 0.32 -31.03
CA LYS A 310 -27.10 -0.79 -31.64
C LYS A 310 -25.76 -1.09 -30.93
N ILE A 311 -25.70 -0.93 -29.60
CA ILE A 311 -24.47 -0.96 -28.78
C ILE A 311 -24.30 -2.24 -27.94
N CYS A 312 -24.83 -3.39 -28.38
CA CYS A 312 -24.83 -4.63 -27.59
C CYS A 312 -23.41 -5.02 -27.11
N LEU A 313 -22.42 -4.89 -28.00
CA LEU A 313 -21.03 -5.28 -27.75
C LEU A 313 -20.23 -4.29 -26.90
N ASP A 314 -20.80 -3.13 -26.57
CA ASP A 314 -20.18 -2.21 -25.61
C ASP A 314 -20.30 -2.76 -24.19
N CYS A 315 -21.35 -3.55 -23.92
CA CYS A 315 -21.62 -4.13 -22.62
C CYS A 315 -21.51 -5.65 -22.59
N HIS A 316 -21.67 -6.35 -23.72
CA HIS A 316 -21.63 -7.81 -23.79
C HIS A 316 -20.49 -8.34 -24.64
N THR A 317 -19.96 -9.51 -24.28
CA THR A 317 -19.03 -10.29 -25.11
C THR A 317 -19.78 -11.48 -25.72
N PRO A 318 -19.69 -11.71 -27.04
CA PRO A 318 -20.50 -12.70 -27.74
C PRO A 318 -19.97 -14.14 -27.59
N HIS A 319 -18.81 -14.32 -26.94
CA HIS A 319 -18.16 -15.62 -26.80
C HIS A 319 -18.15 -16.11 -25.36
N ALA A 320 -17.41 -15.42 -24.48
CA ALA A 320 -17.27 -15.82 -23.09
C ALA A 320 -16.95 -14.62 -22.20
N SER A 321 -17.35 -14.69 -20.93
CA SER A 321 -17.07 -13.69 -19.91
C SER A 321 -16.83 -14.29 -18.53
N GLY A 322 -15.99 -13.61 -17.74
CA GLY A 322 -15.92 -13.84 -16.30
C GLY A 322 -17.17 -13.39 -15.54
N GLN A 323 -18.00 -12.54 -16.14
CA GLN A 323 -19.22 -11.99 -15.54
C GLN A 323 -20.46 -12.78 -15.98
N PRO A 324 -21.48 -12.90 -15.10
CA PRO A 324 -22.79 -13.42 -15.48
C PRO A 324 -23.40 -12.64 -16.65
N HIS A 325 -24.27 -13.28 -17.41
CA HIS A 325 -24.94 -12.67 -18.57
C HIS A 325 -23.99 -12.10 -19.63
N LEU A 326 -22.77 -12.63 -19.69
CA LEU A 326 -21.76 -12.26 -20.69
C LEU A 326 -21.38 -10.78 -20.69
N LEU A 327 -21.43 -10.13 -19.53
CA LEU A 327 -21.06 -8.72 -19.44
C LEU A 327 -19.55 -8.53 -19.60
N THR A 328 -19.11 -7.44 -20.22
CA THR A 328 -17.69 -7.08 -20.33
C THR A 328 -17.13 -6.57 -19.01
N LYS A 329 -18.00 -6.08 -18.10
CA LYS A 329 -17.67 -5.54 -16.78
C LYS A 329 -18.79 -5.82 -15.76
N PRO A 330 -18.50 -5.78 -14.45
CA PRO A 330 -19.55 -5.87 -13.44
C PRO A 330 -20.58 -4.73 -13.58
N PRO A 331 -21.88 -4.93 -13.28
CA PRO A 331 -22.95 -3.94 -13.52
C PRO A 331 -22.84 -2.60 -12.78
N ASN A 332 -21.91 -2.48 -11.82
CA ASN A 332 -21.79 -1.33 -10.90
C ASN A 332 -20.44 -0.59 -11.04
N GLN A 333 -19.72 -0.76 -12.14
CA GLN A 333 -18.45 -0.09 -12.45
C GLN A 333 -18.56 0.69 -13.77
#